data_AF-A0A4Z0NT62-F1
#
_entry.id   AF-A0A4Z0NT62-F1
#
_cell.length_a   1.000
_cell.length_b   1.000
_cell.length_c   1.000
_cell.angle_alpha   90.00
_cell.angle_beta   90.00
_cell.angle_gamma   90.00
#
_symmetry.space_group_name_H-M   'P 1'
#
loop_
_entity.id
_entity.type
_entity.pdbx_description
1 polymer ?
#
loop_
_entity_poly.entity_id
_entity_poly.type
_entity_poly.pdbx_seq_one_letter_code
_entity_poly.pdbx_strand_id
1 'polypeptide(L)' 'MTGLLRRDDGFSGRADDVYESLIRAHQGLSDEESAALNARLVLILAHEVGDPAVLAEAIALAQRTLRRADGPRS' A
#
# COMPACT_ATOMS: atom_id res chain seq x y z
N MET A 1 -9.22 -16.72 13.48
CA MET A 1 -9.34 -15.38 12.86
C MET A 1 -8.83 -15.47 11.45
N THR A 2 -9.71 -15.76 10.50
CA THR A 2 -9.44 -15.82 9.07
C THR A 2 -8.92 -14.45 8.63
N GLY A 3 -7.71 -14.38 8.07
CA GLY A 3 -7.21 -13.11 7.53
C GLY A 3 -8.02 -12.74 6.31
N LEU A 4 -8.67 -11.58 6.34
CA LEU A 4 -9.50 -11.08 5.24
C LEU A 4 -8.64 -10.60 4.07
N LEU A 5 -7.36 -10.29 4.33
CA LEU A 5 -6.40 -9.92 3.31
C LEU A 5 -5.88 -11.14 2.54
N ARG A 6 -5.78 -11.00 1.21
CA ARG A 6 -5.08 -11.99 0.38
C ARG A 6 -3.62 -12.11 0.81
N ARG A 7 -3.11 -13.35 0.77
CA ARG A 7 -1.72 -13.68 1.09
C ARG A 7 -0.89 -14.02 -0.16
N ASP A 8 -1.53 -14.10 -1.31
CA ASP A 8 -0.86 -14.11 -2.61
C ASP A 8 -0.43 -12.69 -3.00
N ASP A 9 0.35 -12.57 -4.06
CA ASP A 9 0.86 -11.28 -4.55
C ASP A 9 -0.26 -10.34 -5.02
N GLY A 10 -1.50 -10.81 -5.21
CA GLY A 10 -2.64 -10.02 -5.67
C GLY A 10 -2.54 -9.50 -7.12
N PHE A 11 -1.39 -9.63 -7.77
CA PHE A 11 -1.07 -9.00 -9.06
C PHE A 11 -1.03 -9.97 -10.22
N SER A 12 -1.17 -11.28 -9.99
CA SER A 12 -1.26 -12.30 -11.06
C SER A 12 -0.08 -12.22 -12.05
N GLY A 13 1.14 -12.02 -11.52
CA GLY A 13 2.36 -11.88 -12.32
C GLY A 13 2.60 -10.51 -12.96
N ARG A 14 1.73 -9.52 -12.73
CA ARG A 14 1.87 -8.14 -13.25
C ARG A 14 2.36 -7.13 -12.22
N ALA A 15 3.12 -7.59 -11.23
CA ALA A 15 3.64 -6.72 -10.17
C ALA A 15 4.50 -5.60 -10.77
N ASP A 16 5.34 -5.92 -11.75
CA ASP A 16 6.25 -4.97 -12.40
C ASP A 16 5.50 -3.82 -13.10
N ASP A 17 4.43 -4.12 -13.84
CA ASP A 17 3.60 -3.11 -14.52
C ASP A 17 2.95 -2.14 -13.52
N VAL A 18 2.51 -2.66 -12.37
CA VAL A 18 1.91 -1.86 -11.29
C VAL A 18 2.97 -0.97 -10.66
N TYR A 19 4.14 -1.52 -10.33
CA TYR A 19 5.26 -0.75 -9.79
C TYR A 19 5.72 0.34 -10.76
N GLU A 20 5.84 0.03 -12.05
CA GLU A 20 6.20 1.02 -13.07
C GLU A 20 5.19 2.15 -13.15
N SER A 21 3.89 1.83 -13.11
CA SER A 21 2.82 2.83 -13.12
C SER A 21 2.90 3.77 -11.92
N LEU A 22 3.19 3.24 -10.73
CA LEU A 22 3.40 4.06 -9.52
C LEU A 22 4.62 4.97 -9.68
N ILE A 23 5.76 4.44 -10.11
CA ILE A 23 6.98 5.23 -10.30
C ILE A 23 6.74 6.36 -11.31
N ARG A 24 6.11 6.05 -12.44
CA ARG A 24 5.77 7.06 -13.46
C ARG A 24 4.85 8.14 -12.93
N ALA A 25 3.89 7.79 -12.07
CA ALA A 25 2.97 8.76 -11.46
C ALA A 25 3.70 9.79 -10.56
N HIS A 26 4.87 9.45 -10.01
CA HIS A 26 5.68 10.35 -9.19
C HIS A 26 6.72 11.17 -9.98
N GLN A 27 6.93 10.90 -11.28
CA GLN A 27 7.96 11.57 -12.05
C GLN A 27 7.70 13.07 -12.19
N GLY A 28 8.68 13.88 -11.80
CA GLY A 28 8.62 15.35 -11.91
C GLY A 28 7.83 16.04 -10.80
N LEU A 29 7.31 15.31 -9.81
CA LEU A 29 6.67 15.87 -8.63
C LEU A 29 7.68 16.26 -7.56
N SER A 30 7.37 17.31 -6.79
CA SER A 30 8.08 17.59 -5.53
C SER A 30 7.75 16.53 -4.47
N ASP A 31 8.49 16.54 -3.35
CA ASP A 31 8.22 15.65 -2.23
C ASP A 31 6.82 15.88 -1.64
N GLU A 32 6.37 17.14 -1.56
CA GLU A 32 5.03 17.50 -1.09
C GLU A 32 3.93 17.03 -2.05
N GLU A 33 4.14 17.20 -3.36
CA GLU A 33 3.20 16.74 -4.39
C GLU A 33 3.12 15.20 -4.42
N SER A 34 4.27 14.54 -4.28
CA SER A 34 4.39 13.08 -4.16
C SER A 34 3.64 12.56 -2.93
N ALA A 35 3.77 13.23 -1.77
CA ALA A 35 3.02 12.89 -0.57
C ALA A 35 1.51 13.11 -0.75
N ALA A 36 1.11 14.20 -1.41
CA ALA A 36 -0.30 14.49 -1.72
C ALA A 36 -0.90 13.43 -2.67
N LEU A 37 -0.14 13.00 -3.69
CA LEU A 37 -0.53 11.91 -4.60
C LEU A 37 -0.78 10.62 -3.81
N ASN A 38 0.15 10.24 -2.93
CA ASN A 38 0.03 9.05 -2.09
C ASN A 38 -1.21 9.10 -1.18
N ALA A 39 -1.44 10.22 -0.50
CA ALA A 39 -2.62 10.39 0.34
C ALA A 39 -3.92 10.22 -0.44
N ARG A 40 -4.00 10.80 -1.65
CA ARG A 40 -5.18 10.69 -2.51
C ARG A 40 -5.38 9.28 -3.05
N LEU A 41 -4.30 8.61 -3.45
CA LEU A 41 -4.33 7.22 -3.89
C LEU A 41 -4.83 6.28 -2.79
N VAL A 42 -4.35 6.44 -1.56
CA VAL A 42 -4.81 5.65 -0.40
C VAL A 42 -6.32 5.83 -0.18
N LEU A 43 -6.83 7.06 -0.26
CA LEU A 43 -8.27 7.32 -0.10
C LEU A 43 -9.12 6.68 -1.20
N ILE A 44 -8.67 6.76 -2.45
CA ILE A 44 -9.35 6.11 -3.58
C ILE A 44 -9.36 4.59 -3.38
N LEU A 45 -8.22 3.97 -3.06
CA LEU A 45 -8.14 2.53 -2.84
C LEU A 45 -8.98 2.08 -1.63
N ALA A 46 -9.02 2.87 -0.56
CA ALA A 46 -9.87 2.59 0.60
C ALA A 46 -11.36 2.60 0.22
N HIS A 47 -11.78 3.54 -0.64
CA HIS A 47 -13.12 3.56 -1.21
C HIS A 47 -13.40 2.32 -2.07
N GLU A 48 -12.48 1.93 -2.96
CA GLU A 48 -12.64 0.75 -3.83
C GLU A 48 -12.70 -0.57 -3.04
N VAL A 49 -12.02 -0.66 -1.90
CA VAL A 49 -12.10 -1.84 -1.01
C VAL A 49 -13.47 -1.95 -0.36
N GLY A 50 -14.11 -0.84 0.01
CA GLY A 50 -15.50 -0.78 0.49
C GLY A 50 -15.80 -1.39 1.87
N ASP A 51 -14.94 -2.27 2.40
CA ASP A 51 -15.12 -2.94 3.70
C ASP A 51 -14.20 -2.36 4.80
N PRO A 52 -14.76 -1.70 5.84
CA PRO A 52 -14.00 -1.19 6.97
C PRO A 52 -13.18 -2.24 7.73
N ALA A 53 -13.63 -3.50 7.80
CA ALA A 53 -12.91 -4.56 8.48
C ALA A 53 -11.63 -4.96 7.73
N VAL A 54 -11.71 -5.03 6.39
CA VAL A 54 -10.54 -5.26 5.53
C VAL A 54 -9.54 -4.12 5.66
N LEU A 55 -10.03 -2.87 5.68
CA LEU A 55 -9.17 -1.69 5.85
C LEU A 55 -8.46 -1.68 7.21
N ALA A 56 -9.18 -2.02 8.30
CA ALA A 56 -8.60 -2.11 9.63
C ALA A 56 -7.49 -3.19 9.71
N GLU A 57 -7.69 -4.34 9.07
CA GLU A 57 -6.68 -5.39 9.01
C GLU A 57 -5.45 -4.93 8.20
N ALA A 58 -5.65 -4.24 7.08
CA ALA A 58 -4.58 -3.68 6.24
C ALA A 58 -3.73 -2.67 7.01
N ILE A 59 -4.36 -1.74 7.73
CA ILE A 59 -3.67 -0.75 8.57
C ILE A 59 -2.86 -1.45 9.65
N ALA A 60 -3.46 -2.42 10.36
CA ALA A 60 -2.76 -3.17 11.39
C ALA A 60 -1.55 -3.94 10.83
N LEU A 61 -1.66 -4.48 9.62
CA LEU A 61 -0.54 -5.15 8.93
C LEU A 61 0.57 -4.17 8.57
N ALA A 62 0.25 -3.04 7.93
CA ALA A 62 1.22 -2.00 7.57
C ALA A 62 2.00 -1.48 8.80
N GLN A 63 1.31 -1.28 9.91
CA GLN A 63 1.96 -0.88 11.17
C GLN A 63 2.93 -1.95 11.70
N ARG A 64 2.61 -3.24 11.54
CA ARG A 64 3.50 -4.34 11.96
C ARG A 64 4.73 -4.44 11.07
N THR A 65 4.59 -4.24 9.77
CA THR A 65 5.72 -4.35 8.82
C THR A 65 6.71 -3.20 8.97
N LEU A 66 6.23 -1.98 9.23
CA LEU A 66 7.10 -0.83 9.55
C LEU A 66 7.93 -1.10 10.82
N ARG A 67 7.28 -1.54 11.91
CA ARG A 67 7.98 -1.89 13.16
C ARG A 67 9.03 -3.00 12.98
N ARG A 68 8.85 -3.89 12.00
CA ARG A 68 9.83 -4.93 11.66
C ARG A 68 11.00 -4.36 10.85
N ALA A 69 10.75 -3.41 9.95
CA ALA A 69 11.80 -2.74 9.19
C ALA A 69 12.71 -1.88 10.08
N ASP A 70 12.18 -1.36 11.19
CA ASP A 70 12.89 -0.53 12.18
C ASP A 70 13.58 -1.34 13.31
N GLY A 71 13.45 -2.68 13.33
CA GLY A 71 14.13 -3.54 14.30
C GLY A 71 15.63 -3.69 14.01
N PRO A 72 16.49 -3.92 15.02
CA PRO A 72 17.93 -4.02 14.80
C PRO A 72 18.22 -5.17 13.82
N ARG A 73 18.83 -4.81 12.68
CA ARG A 73 19.48 -5.78 11.79
C ARG A 73 20.68 -6.36 12.54
N SER A 74 20.45 -7.43 13.30
CA SER A 74 21.49 -8.34 13.78
C SER A 74 21.76 -9.42 12.76
#